data_AF-G4ZWT8-F1
#
_entry.id   AF-G4ZWT8-F1
#
_cell.length_a   1.000
_cell.length_b   1.000
_cell.length_c   1.000
_cell.angle_alpha   90.00
_cell.angle_beta   90.00
_cell.angle_gamma   90.00
#
_symmetry.space_group_name_H-M   'P 1'
#
loop_
_entity.id
_entity.type
_entity.pdbx_description
1 polymer ?
#
loop_
_entity_poly.entity_id
_entity_poly.type
_entity_poly.pdbx_seq_one_letter_code
_entity_poly.pdbx_strand_id
1 'polypeptide(L)'
;MTAVLGPRAINNKKFTEWSTNIVALGLEWDSVAMTVSMPVSKLQKALGRVEAVLVSSQTTRTALAKLLGSLRHICSCIRPAKPLFQQLVALWKRSPRVRPISLTLEARLDLAWFAHILRFGVYAGYLSSIFVDYLLRRYTCTWMLAIADCAF
;
A
#
# COMPACT_ATOMS: atom_id res chain seq x y z
N MET A 1 2.75 3.77 -28.64
CA MET A 1 1.78 4.86 -28.86
C MET A 1 1.73 5.71 -27.60
N THR A 2 2.31 6.90 -27.65
CA THR A 2 2.24 7.90 -26.58
C THR A 2 1.03 8.78 -26.86
N ALA A 3 0.01 8.73 -25.98
CA ALA A 3 -1.14 9.63 -26.09
C ALA A 3 -0.71 11.02 -25.61
N VAL A 4 -0.72 12.01 -26.51
CA VAL A 4 -0.54 13.42 -26.12
C VAL A 4 -1.88 13.91 -25.61
N LEU A 5 -1.96 14.12 -24.29
CA LEU A 5 -3.12 14.66 -23.63
C LEU A 5 -3.20 16.17 -23.88
N GLY A 6 -4.32 16.64 -24.43
CA GLY A 6 -4.55 18.07 -24.65
C GLY A 6 -4.73 18.85 -23.34
N PRO A 7 -4.70 20.19 -23.38
CA PRO A 7 -4.78 21.05 -22.17
C PRO A 7 -6.06 20.86 -21.33
N ARG A 8 -7.11 20.25 -21.90
CA ARG A 8 -8.37 19.90 -21.19
C ARG A 8 -8.34 18.53 -20.51
N ALA A 9 -7.28 17.75 -20.66
CA ALA A 9 -7.15 16.44 -20.05
C ALA A 9 -6.76 16.51 -18.56
N ILE A 10 -6.41 17.69 -18.07
CA ILE A 10 -6.08 17.95 -16.68
C ILE A 10 -7.37 17.91 -15.85
N ASN A 11 -7.43 16.99 -14.90
CA ASN A 11 -8.58 16.88 -13.99
C ASN A 11 -8.41 17.84 -12.81
N ASN A 12 -8.93 19.06 -12.97
CA ASN A 12 -8.88 20.11 -11.94
C ASN A 12 -9.46 19.67 -10.59
N LYS A 13 -10.37 18.68 -10.56
CA LYS A 13 -10.94 18.15 -9.30
C LYS A 13 -9.95 17.30 -8.49
N LYS A 14 -8.82 16.89 -9.08
CA LYS A 14 -7.77 16.14 -8.38
C LYS A 14 -6.65 17.04 -7.83
N PHE A 15 -6.69 18.35 -8.13
CA PHE A 15 -5.74 19.28 -7.55
C PHE A 15 -6.10 19.52 -6.10
N THR A 16 -5.10 19.42 -5.25
CA THR A 16 -5.15 19.85 -3.87
C THR A 16 -4.45 21.18 -3.76
N GLU A 17 -4.95 22.06 -2.89
CA GLU A 17 -4.25 23.29 -2.54
C GLU A 17 -2.87 22.99 -1.95
N TRP A 18 -1.99 23.99 -1.98
CA TRP A 18 -0.68 23.87 -1.36
C TRP A 18 -0.83 23.64 0.14
N SER A 19 -0.21 22.58 0.64
CA SER A 19 -0.27 22.19 2.04
C SER A 19 1.03 21.51 2.44
N THR A 20 1.41 21.64 3.70
CA THR A 20 2.52 20.86 4.28
C THR A 20 2.14 19.41 4.48
N ASN A 21 0.84 19.11 4.53
CA ASN A 21 0.27 17.78 4.61
C ASN A 21 -0.48 17.45 3.32
N ILE A 22 0.02 16.52 2.51
CA ILE A 22 -0.60 16.13 1.23
C ILE A 22 -0.81 14.62 1.13
N VAL A 23 -1.85 14.22 0.38
CA VAL A 23 -2.10 12.81 0.05
C VAL A 23 -1.73 12.55 -1.40
N ALA A 24 -0.59 11.89 -1.62
CA ALA A 24 -0.09 11.57 -2.95
C ALA A 24 0.24 10.08 -3.07
N LEU A 25 -0.10 9.46 -4.21
CA LEU A 25 0.00 8.00 -4.45
C LEU A 25 -0.74 7.15 -3.40
N GLY A 26 -1.63 7.78 -2.65
CA GLY A 26 -2.34 7.15 -1.56
C GLY A 26 -1.55 7.02 -0.25
N LEU A 27 -0.48 7.79 -0.08
CA LEU A 27 0.28 7.97 1.15
C LEU A 27 0.04 9.39 1.66
N GLU A 28 0.11 9.58 2.97
CA GLU A 28 0.14 10.89 3.62
C GLU A 28 1.60 11.34 3.71
N TRP A 29 1.86 12.58 3.30
CA TRP A 29 3.19 13.18 3.29
C TRP A 29 3.12 14.42 4.16
N ASP A 30 4.01 14.50 5.15
CA ASP A 30 4.23 15.69 5.98
C ASP A 30 5.61 16.25 5.66
N SER A 31 5.64 17.42 5.01
CA SER A 31 6.88 18.08 4.61
C SER A 31 7.61 18.78 5.76
N VAL A 32 6.93 19.05 6.89
CA VAL A 32 7.54 19.67 8.07
C VAL A 32 8.21 18.60 8.92
N ALA A 33 7.48 17.52 9.20
CA ALA A 33 8.03 16.38 9.93
C ALA A 33 8.98 15.52 9.07
N MET A 34 9.01 15.76 7.75
CA MET A 34 9.76 14.95 6.77
C MET A 34 9.38 13.47 6.89
N THR A 35 8.08 13.20 6.87
CA THR A 35 7.56 11.84 7.01
C THR A 35 6.62 11.44 5.89
N VAL A 36 6.58 10.13 5.63
CA VAL A 36 5.60 9.52 4.73
C VAL A 36 4.92 8.40 5.50
N SER A 37 3.60 8.47 5.57
CA SER A 37 2.78 7.52 6.31
C SER A 37 1.69 6.90 5.45
N MET A 38 1.23 5.73 5.87
CA MET A 38 0.02 5.13 5.30
C MET A 38 -1.20 5.70 6.06
N PRO A 39 -2.21 6.24 5.35
CA PRO A 39 -3.45 6.68 5.97
C PRO A 39 -4.05 5.60 6.87
N VAL A 40 -4.46 5.97 8.09
CA VAL A 40 -5.02 5.04 9.09
C VAL A 40 -6.20 4.25 8.52
N SER A 41 -7.05 4.90 7.73
CA SER A 41 -8.19 4.26 7.05
C SER A 41 -7.78 3.09 6.13
N LYS A 42 -6.61 3.17 5.50
CA LYS A 42 -6.07 2.09 4.66
C LYS A 42 -5.50 0.95 5.47
N LEU A 43 -4.86 1.26 6.60
CA LEU A 43 -4.35 0.26 7.54
C LEU A 43 -5.50 -0.53 8.16
N GLN A 44 -6.55 0.15 8.64
CA GLN A 44 -7.77 -0.47 9.15
C GLN A 44 -8.46 -1.34 8.09
N LYS A 45 -8.57 -0.84 6.85
CA LYS A 45 -9.16 -1.62 5.75
C LYS A 45 -8.34 -2.87 5.41
N ALA A 46 -7.02 -2.79 5.45
CA ALA A 46 -6.15 -3.94 5.24
C ALA A 46 -6.30 -4.95 6.39
N LEU A 47 -6.30 -4.46 7.63
CA LEU A 47 -6.47 -5.28 8.83
C LEU A 47 -7.79 -6.04 8.78
N GLY A 48 -8.91 -5.36 8.53
CA GLY A 48 -10.23 -6.00 8.46
C GLY A 48 -10.31 -7.07 7.35
N ARG A 49 -9.59 -6.89 6.24
CA ARG A 49 -9.50 -7.93 5.19
C ARG A 49 -8.65 -9.13 5.62
N VAL A 50 -7.55 -8.89 6.33
CA VAL A 50 -6.71 -9.97 6.88
C VAL A 50 -7.51 -10.78 7.89
N GLU A 51 -8.17 -10.12 8.84
CA GLU A 51 -8.98 -10.75 9.88
C GLU A 51 -10.15 -11.54 9.29
N ALA A 52 -10.87 -10.98 8.31
CA ALA A 52 -11.95 -11.70 7.62
C ALA A 52 -11.47 -12.99 6.96
N VAL A 53 -10.27 -12.98 6.36
CA VAL A 53 -9.67 -14.17 5.74
C VAL A 53 -9.14 -15.16 6.80
N LEU A 54 -8.66 -14.69 7.95
CA LEU A 54 -8.19 -15.55 9.04
C LEU A 54 -9.32 -16.25 9.80
N VAL A 55 -10.48 -15.59 9.94
CA VAL A 55 -11.68 -16.14 10.56
C VAL A 55 -12.35 -17.18 9.65
N SER A 56 -12.33 -16.95 8.33
CA SER A 56 -12.91 -17.90 7.38
C SER A 56 -12.01 -19.12 7.18
N SER A 57 -12.61 -20.32 7.13
CA SER A 57 -11.90 -21.55 6.78
C SER A 57 -11.52 -21.61 5.29
N GLN A 58 -12.23 -20.86 4.45
CA GLN A 58 -12.05 -20.81 3.00
C GLN A 58 -12.05 -19.36 2.48
N THR A 59 -11.31 -19.10 1.43
CA THR A 59 -11.30 -17.80 0.73
C THR A 59 -11.57 -17.99 -0.77
N THR A 60 -11.85 -16.92 -1.48
CA THR A 60 -12.00 -16.95 -2.93
C THR A 60 -10.84 -16.23 -3.60
N ARG A 61 -10.57 -16.55 -4.87
CA ARG A 61 -9.51 -15.88 -5.63
C ARG A 61 -9.71 -14.37 -5.70
N THR A 62 -10.96 -13.91 -5.75
CA THR A 62 -11.32 -12.49 -5.76
C THR A 62 -11.11 -11.84 -4.39
N ALA A 63 -11.47 -12.51 -3.29
CA ALA A 63 -11.19 -12.03 -1.93
C ALA A 63 -9.68 -11.92 -1.69
N LEU A 64 -8.91 -12.95 -2.09
CA LEU A 64 -7.45 -12.94 -2.00
C LEU A 64 -6.83 -11.85 -2.88
N ALA A 65 -7.35 -11.59 -4.09
CA ALA A 65 -6.90 -10.47 -4.93
C ALA A 65 -7.14 -9.11 -4.26
N LYS A 66 -8.33 -8.90 -3.65
CA LYS A 66 -8.66 -7.67 -2.92
C LYS A 66 -7.70 -7.49 -1.73
N LEU A 67 -7.45 -8.56 -0.97
CA LEU A 67 -6.50 -8.55 0.14
C LEU A 67 -5.08 -8.18 -0.33
N LEU A 68 -4.57 -8.86 -1.36
CA LEU A 68 -3.26 -8.56 -1.95
C LEU A 68 -3.17 -7.11 -2.46
N GLY A 69 -4.25 -6.56 -3.02
CA GLY A 69 -4.32 -5.15 -3.40
C GLY A 69 -4.10 -4.21 -2.21
N SER A 70 -4.70 -4.51 -1.06
CA SER A 70 -4.49 -3.75 0.18
C SER A 70 -3.07 -3.90 0.73
N LEU A 71 -2.52 -5.11 0.73
CA LEU A 71 -1.19 -5.41 1.29
C LEU A 71 -0.04 -4.88 0.44
N ARG A 72 -0.24 -4.69 -0.87
CA ARG A 72 0.80 -4.19 -1.79
C ARG A 72 1.43 -2.90 -1.31
N HIS A 73 0.60 -1.95 -0.88
CA HIS A 73 1.07 -0.63 -0.44
C HIS A 73 1.86 -0.72 0.88
N ILE A 74 1.44 -1.61 1.78
CA ILE A 74 2.15 -1.89 3.04
C ILE A 74 3.53 -2.48 2.75
N CYS A 75 3.67 -3.35 1.75
CA CYS A 75 4.96 -3.93 1.37
C CYS A 75 5.92 -2.94 0.69
N SER A 76 5.42 -1.82 0.16
CA SER A 76 6.27 -0.72 -0.31
C SER A 76 6.93 0.00 0.86
N CYS A 77 6.21 0.10 1.97
CA CYS A 77 6.64 0.70 3.22
C CYS A 77 7.53 -0.26 4.04
N ILE A 78 7.13 -1.51 4.18
CA ILE A 78 7.79 -2.53 5.01
C ILE A 78 8.41 -3.59 4.10
N ARG A 79 9.64 -3.35 3.66
CA ARG A 79 10.38 -4.27 2.78
C ARG A 79 10.51 -5.70 3.34
N PRO A 80 10.73 -5.91 4.65
CA PRO A 80 10.76 -7.27 5.22
C PRO A 80 9.45 -8.05 5.10
N ALA A 81 8.30 -7.39 4.87
CA ALA A 81 7.02 -8.07 4.67
C ALA A 81 6.85 -8.61 3.23
N LYS A 82 7.75 -8.23 2.31
CA LYS A 82 7.67 -8.59 0.89
C LYS A 82 7.75 -10.10 0.61
N PRO A 83 8.59 -10.90 1.29
CA PRO A 83 8.60 -12.36 1.12
C PRO A 83 7.26 -13.00 1.47
N LEU A 84 6.66 -12.62 2.61
CA LEU A 84 5.33 -13.09 3.04
C LEU A 84 4.27 -12.75 1.97
N PHE A 85 4.32 -11.53 1.46
CA PHE A 85 3.44 -11.11 0.36
C PHE A 85 3.62 -11.95 -0.91
N GLN A 86 4.87 -12.27 -1.27
CA GLN A 86 5.16 -13.08 -2.45
C GLN A 86 4.61 -14.49 -2.33
N GLN A 87 4.64 -15.09 -1.13
CA GLN A 87 4.02 -16.39 -0.88
C GLN A 87 2.50 -16.34 -1.08
N LEU A 88 1.83 -15.31 -0.54
CA LEU A 88 0.40 -15.09 -0.76
C LEU A 88 0.05 -14.85 -2.24
N VAL A 89 0.92 -14.14 -2.99
CA VAL A 89 0.78 -13.98 -4.44
C VAL A 89 0.95 -15.30 -5.17
N ALA A 90 1.90 -16.15 -4.76
CA ALA A 90 2.09 -17.47 -5.36
C ALA A 90 0.87 -18.37 -5.12
N LEU A 91 0.32 -18.36 -3.91
CA LEU A 91 -0.95 -19.02 -3.58
C LEU A 91 -2.07 -18.50 -4.48
N TRP A 92 -2.23 -17.19 -4.60
CA TRP A 92 -3.25 -16.59 -5.46
C TRP A 92 -3.08 -16.98 -6.93
N LYS A 93 -1.85 -17.01 -7.46
CA LYS A 93 -1.59 -17.42 -8.85
C LYS A 93 -2.05 -18.85 -9.10
N ARG A 94 -1.72 -19.77 -8.18
CA ARG A 94 -2.09 -21.20 -8.24
C ARG A 94 -3.56 -21.48 -7.91
N SER A 95 -4.27 -20.50 -7.37
CA SER A 95 -5.64 -20.67 -6.91
C SER A 95 -6.64 -20.87 -8.06
N PRO A 96 -7.61 -21.79 -7.93
CA PRO A 96 -8.72 -21.94 -8.88
C PRO A 96 -9.51 -20.64 -9.05
N ARG A 97 -10.10 -20.42 -10.24
CA ARG A 97 -10.89 -19.21 -10.51
C ARG A 97 -12.26 -19.23 -9.82
N VAL A 98 -12.90 -20.39 -9.76
CA VAL A 98 -14.32 -20.54 -9.38
C VAL A 98 -14.49 -21.25 -8.03
N ARG A 99 -13.55 -22.12 -7.65
CA ARG A 99 -13.66 -22.91 -6.42
C ARG A 99 -13.13 -22.14 -5.20
N PRO A 100 -13.72 -22.35 -4.02
CA PRO A 100 -13.13 -21.91 -2.76
C PRO A 100 -11.71 -22.47 -2.58
N ILE A 101 -10.86 -21.68 -1.92
CA ILE A 101 -9.47 -21.96 -1.64
C ILE A 101 -9.35 -22.17 -0.14
N SER A 102 -8.90 -23.36 0.26
CA SER A 102 -8.47 -23.60 1.63
C SER A 102 -7.08 -22.98 1.82
N LEU A 103 -6.91 -22.19 2.88
CA LEU A 103 -5.61 -21.60 3.19
C LEU A 103 -4.68 -22.68 3.74
N THR A 104 -3.45 -22.73 3.23
CA THR A 104 -2.38 -23.54 3.83
C THR A 104 -2.01 -22.97 5.21
N LEU A 105 -1.41 -23.78 6.07
CA LEU A 105 -0.91 -23.33 7.37
C LEU A 105 0.07 -22.16 7.21
N GLU A 106 1.00 -22.26 6.26
CA GLU A 106 1.95 -21.20 5.91
C GLU A 106 1.25 -19.89 5.55
N ALA A 107 0.23 -19.94 4.68
CA ALA A 107 -0.51 -18.75 4.31
C ALA A 107 -1.27 -18.12 5.49
N ARG A 108 -1.78 -18.94 6.43
CA ARG A 108 -2.39 -18.41 7.66
C ARG A 108 -1.36 -17.76 8.57
N LEU A 109 -0.15 -18.32 8.68
CA LEU A 109 0.93 -17.72 9.46
C LEU A 109 1.41 -16.40 8.84
N ASP A 110 1.56 -16.33 7.52
CA ASP A 110 1.88 -15.08 6.80
C ASP A 110 0.82 -14.01 7.08
N LEU A 111 -0.47 -14.38 7.04
CA LEU A 111 -1.57 -13.47 7.34
C LEU A 111 -1.60 -13.05 8.82
N ALA A 112 -1.28 -13.94 9.75
CA ALA A 112 -1.15 -13.61 11.16
C ALA A 112 -0.02 -12.59 11.39
N TRP A 113 1.11 -12.76 10.70
CA TRP A 113 2.20 -11.77 10.67
C TRP A 113 1.74 -10.43 10.12
N PHE A 114 0.99 -10.40 9.02
CA PHE A 114 0.41 -9.16 8.50
C PHE A 114 -0.54 -8.50 9.50
N ALA A 115 -1.38 -9.27 10.21
CA ALA A 115 -2.25 -8.72 11.25
C ALA A 115 -1.44 -8.10 12.39
N HIS A 116 -0.35 -8.75 12.80
CA HIS A 116 0.56 -8.21 13.82
C HIS A 116 1.22 -6.91 13.35
N ILE A 117 1.80 -6.89 12.14
CA ILE A 117 2.40 -5.70 11.53
C ILE A 117 1.39 -4.56 11.43
N LEU A 118 0.16 -4.85 11.02
CA LEU A 118 -0.89 -3.84 10.85
C LEU A 118 -1.42 -3.30 12.17
N ARG A 119 -1.44 -4.11 13.24
CA ARG A 119 -1.83 -3.65 14.58
C ARG A 119 -0.71 -2.82 15.19
N PHE A 120 0.51 -3.35 15.27
CA PHE A 120 1.61 -2.74 16.01
C PHE A 120 2.41 -1.71 15.21
N GLY A 121 2.49 -1.84 13.89
CA GLY A 121 3.17 -0.87 13.02
C GLY A 121 2.50 0.51 12.99
N VAL A 122 1.19 0.57 13.30
CA VAL A 122 0.45 1.82 13.52
C VAL A 122 0.89 2.50 14.82
N TYR A 123 1.00 1.72 15.91
CA TYR A 123 1.29 2.25 17.25
C TYR A 123 2.77 2.60 17.48
N ALA A 124 3.69 1.90 16.84
CA ALA A 124 5.12 2.05 17.06
C ALA A 124 5.79 3.07 16.11
N GLY A 125 5.00 3.82 15.34
CA GLY A 125 5.51 4.86 14.43
C GLY A 125 6.26 4.34 13.20
N TYR A 126 6.55 3.04 13.09
CA TYR A 126 7.27 2.46 11.95
C TYR A 126 6.58 2.66 10.59
N LEU A 127 5.25 2.81 10.56
CA LEU A 127 4.50 3.14 9.33
C LEU A 127 4.23 4.64 9.18
N SER A 128 4.54 5.45 10.20
CA SER A 128 4.40 6.90 10.16
C SER A 128 5.74 7.62 9.93
N SER A 129 6.88 6.96 10.14
CA SER A 129 8.21 7.58 10.08
C SER A 129 9.17 6.88 9.12
N ILE A 130 8.68 6.18 8.09
CA ILE A 130 9.59 5.54 7.13
C ILE A 130 10.43 6.62 6.47
N PHE A 131 11.71 6.60 6.83
CA PHE A 131 12.69 7.61 6.50
C PHE A 131 12.61 7.94 5.00
N VAL A 132 12.42 9.24 4.77
CA VAL A 132 12.30 9.88 3.47
C VAL A 132 13.45 9.45 2.54
N ASP A 133 14.65 9.19 3.05
CA ASP A 133 15.83 8.72 2.28
C ASP A 133 15.58 7.54 1.32
N TYR A 134 14.73 6.57 1.68
CA TYR A 134 14.54 5.36 0.87
C TYR A 134 13.45 5.47 -0.20
N LEU A 135 12.37 6.20 0.08
CA LEU A 135 11.38 6.54 -0.94
C LEU A 135 11.97 7.59 -1.88
N LEU A 136 12.69 8.57 -1.33
CA LEU A 136 13.45 9.53 -2.11
C LEU A 136 14.38 8.86 -3.09
N ARG A 137 15.26 7.93 -2.70
CA ARG A 137 16.14 7.26 -3.67
C ARG A 137 15.43 6.59 -4.87
N ARG A 138 14.14 6.28 -4.77
CA ARG A 138 13.32 5.74 -5.87
C ARG A 138 12.54 6.82 -6.64
N TYR A 139 12.35 8.00 -6.07
CA TYR A 139 11.58 9.12 -6.62
C TYR A 139 12.42 10.41 -6.83
N THR A 140 13.72 10.45 -6.46
CA THR A 140 14.54 11.68 -6.42
C THR A 140 15.20 12.09 -7.70
N CYS A 141 15.31 11.25 -8.73
CA CYS A 141 15.96 11.73 -9.95
C CYS A 141 15.03 12.59 -10.84
N THR A 142 13.79 12.89 -10.43
CA THR A 142 12.93 13.81 -11.22
C THR A 142 11.78 14.45 -10.44
N TRP A 143 11.24 13.84 -9.37
CA TRP A 143 9.97 14.30 -8.79
C TRP A 143 10.08 15.29 -7.63
N MET A 144 11.19 15.29 -6.90
CA MET A 144 11.43 16.32 -5.87
C MET A 144 11.70 17.68 -6.52
N LEU A 145 12.42 17.67 -7.65
CA LEU A 145 12.52 18.82 -8.53
C LEU A 145 11.16 19.18 -9.11
N ALA A 146 10.35 18.24 -9.63
CA ALA A 146 9.01 18.59 -10.14
C ALA A 146 8.03 19.19 -9.10
N ILE A 147 8.13 18.87 -7.81
CA ILE A 147 7.30 19.50 -6.76
C ILE A 147 7.86 20.89 -6.36
N ALA A 148 9.17 21.10 -6.46
CA ALA A 148 9.80 22.41 -6.27
C ALA A 148 9.73 23.32 -7.52
N ASP A 149 9.70 22.74 -8.72
CA ASP A 149 9.70 23.37 -10.03
C ASP A 149 8.29 23.62 -10.58
N CYS A 150 7.24 23.18 -9.88
CA CYS A 150 5.88 23.70 -10.08
C CYS A 150 5.70 25.14 -9.53
N ALA A 151 6.79 25.81 -9.18
CA ALA A 151 6.87 27.22 -8.79
C ALA A 151 7.17 28.16 -9.98
N PHE A 152 6.67 27.87 -11.18
CA PHE A 152 6.55 28.82 -12.31
C PHE A 152 5.32 28.53 -13.16
#